data_AF-A0A842MUC5-F1
#
_entry.id   AF-A0A842MUC5-F1
#
_cell.length_a   1.000
_cell.length_b   1.000
_cell.length_c   1.000
_cell.angle_alpha   90.00
_cell.angle_beta   90.00
_cell.angle_gamma   90.00
#
_symmetry.space_group_name_H-M   'P 1'
#
loop_
_entity.id
_entity.type
_entity.pdbx_description
1 polymer ?
#
loop_
_entity_poly.entity_id
_entity_poly.type
_entity_poly.pdbx_seq_one_letter_code
_entity_poly.pdbx_strand_id
1 'polypeptide(L)'
;MKKEKGGALGRFEDYLLARGRKSAGRYLQVAQRFLEANPEEEPFEARHVNRFLAGLSRKGARGRTLRWNYYVIKSFFRALGHSWPFDQGEAPEAEENEDVPVFTQGEMLALEEAAKGWGDKELAARNYAIVRLENAIGLRRGELRNLNIDDYDQPHIRVQTLKGGRTVRRALDPETCRALDEWTKIRRRKRRQVDPDALFTRGARGPRLSLSGLNYIFKAIREKAEIKKPGAGFHASRRGRVTDLHRRGVSGPALTKEWGWKSRETVNTYILLSKREVEEAVQEAHPYFHEQSEEEPEEEAPELLRGLSPETQRNSLEIVRNGSPAAERGA
;
A
#
# COMPACT_ATOMS: atom_id res chain seq x y z
N MET A 1 -13.75 44.67 7.42
CA MET A 1 -14.11 43.23 7.38
C MET A 1 -14.03 42.54 6.01
N LYS A 2 -14.90 42.75 5.00
CA LYS A 2 -14.79 42.00 3.71
C LYS A 2 -13.47 42.25 2.96
N LYS A 3 -12.97 43.49 2.93
CA LYS A 3 -11.67 43.85 2.33
C LYS A 3 -10.47 43.23 3.07
N GLU A 4 -10.50 43.20 4.41
CA GLU A 4 -9.43 42.61 5.23
C GLU A 4 -9.38 41.09 5.12
N LYS A 5 -10.53 40.41 5.02
CA LYS A 5 -10.60 38.96 4.79
C LYS A 5 -10.01 38.59 3.42
N GLY A 6 -10.23 39.42 2.40
CA GLY A 6 -9.56 39.28 1.10
C GLY A 6 -8.03 39.41 1.19
N GLY A 7 -7.54 40.35 2.01
CA GLY A 7 -6.11 40.52 2.26
C GLY A 7 -5.47 39.34 3.00
N ALA A 8 -6.16 38.75 3.98
CA ALA A 8 -5.66 37.59 4.72
C ALA A 8 -5.47 36.35 3.84
N LEU A 9 -6.39 36.10 2.91
CA LEU A 9 -6.29 34.97 1.98
C LEU A 9 -5.20 35.18 0.94
N GLY A 10 -5.04 36.41 0.43
CA GLY A 10 -3.92 36.75 -0.47
C GLY A 10 -2.57 36.50 0.19
N ARG A 11 -2.37 36.99 1.42
CA ARG A 11 -1.12 36.72 2.19
C ARG A 11 -0.89 35.22 2.41
N PHE A 12 -1.95 34.45 2.64
CA PHE A 12 -1.83 33.01 2.79
C PHE A 12 -1.47 32.32 1.47
N GLU A 13 -2.06 32.77 0.35
CA GLU A 13 -1.71 32.28 -0.98
C GLU A 13 -0.22 32.52 -1.28
N ASP A 14 0.25 33.75 -1.09
CA ASP A 14 1.67 34.11 -1.26
C ASP A 14 2.57 33.24 -0.38
N TYR A 15 2.20 33.07 0.90
CA TYR A 15 2.93 32.20 1.84
C TYR A 15 3.04 30.75 1.35
N LEU A 16 1.98 30.22 0.74
CA LEU A 16 1.91 28.84 0.22
C LEU A 16 2.70 28.71 -1.09
N LEU A 17 2.56 29.66 -1.99
CA LEU A 17 3.26 29.69 -3.28
C LEU A 17 4.77 29.84 -3.10
N ALA A 18 5.20 30.73 -2.20
CA ALA A 18 6.61 30.91 -1.85
C ALA A 18 7.28 29.63 -1.31
N ARG A 19 6.49 28.66 -0.82
CA ARG A 19 6.95 27.34 -0.33
C ARG A 19 6.65 26.19 -1.30
N GLY A 20 6.33 26.51 -2.55
CA GLY A 20 6.10 25.53 -3.62
C GLY A 20 4.90 24.60 -3.35
N ARG A 21 3.88 25.07 -2.62
CA ARG A 21 2.73 24.23 -2.27
C ARG A 21 1.79 24.05 -3.46
N LYS A 22 1.90 22.90 -4.14
CA LYS A 22 1.03 22.50 -5.27
C LYS A 22 -0.47 22.40 -4.94
N SER A 23 -0.86 22.37 -3.67
CA SER A 23 -2.26 22.23 -3.22
C SER A 23 -2.82 23.51 -2.61
N ALA A 24 -2.29 24.68 -2.97
CA ALA A 24 -2.68 25.98 -2.41
C ALA A 24 -4.20 26.20 -2.42
N GLY A 25 -4.89 25.90 -3.53
CA GLY A 25 -6.34 26.09 -3.63
C GLY A 25 -7.16 25.35 -2.56
N ARG A 26 -6.78 24.12 -2.16
CA ARG A 26 -7.47 23.39 -1.08
C ARG A 26 -7.20 24.01 0.29
N TYR A 27 -6.01 24.58 0.49
CA TYR A 27 -5.66 25.28 1.73
C TYR A 27 -6.46 26.59 1.84
N LEU A 28 -6.55 27.34 0.74
CA LEU A 28 -7.34 28.57 0.66
C LEU A 28 -8.82 28.32 0.92
N GLN A 29 -9.39 27.24 0.37
CA GLN A 29 -10.79 26.86 0.66
C GLN A 29 -11.03 26.58 2.15
N VAL A 30 -10.08 25.95 2.84
CA VAL A 30 -10.19 25.71 4.29
C VAL A 30 -10.08 27.02 5.07
N ALA A 31 -9.11 27.87 4.73
CA ALA A 31 -8.97 29.19 5.35
C ALA A 31 -10.20 30.07 5.13
N GLN A 32 -10.77 30.08 3.92
CA GLN A 32 -12.02 30.77 3.60
C GLN A 32 -13.16 30.29 4.49
N ARG A 33 -13.38 28.97 4.59
CA ARG A 33 -14.42 28.39 5.45
C ARG A 33 -14.20 28.69 6.93
N PHE A 34 -12.95 28.79 7.37
CA PHE A 34 -12.61 29.19 8.73
C PHE A 34 -12.97 30.66 9.01
N LEU A 35 -12.70 31.56 8.07
CA LEU A 35 -13.09 32.97 8.16
C LEU A 35 -14.62 33.18 8.06
N GLU A 36 -15.32 32.32 7.32
CA GLU A 36 -16.79 32.31 7.23
C GLU A 36 -17.43 31.79 8.52
N ALA A 37 -16.81 30.81 9.18
CA ALA A 37 -17.27 30.30 10.47
C ALA A 37 -17.08 31.32 11.62
N ASN A 38 -16.32 32.39 11.39
CA ASN A 38 -16.04 33.45 12.35
C ASN A 38 -16.23 34.83 11.69
N PRO A 39 -17.49 35.21 11.37
CA PRO A 39 -17.78 36.38 10.55
C PRO A 39 -17.39 37.70 11.21
N GLU A 40 -17.59 37.82 12.53
CA GLU A 40 -17.61 39.09 13.30
C GLU A 40 -16.35 39.37 14.12
N GLU A 41 -15.40 38.43 14.17
CA GLU A 41 -14.23 38.48 15.06
C GLU A 41 -12.94 38.33 14.25
N GLU A 42 -11.82 38.79 14.81
CA GLU A 42 -10.48 38.37 14.36
C GLU A 42 -10.21 36.95 14.86
N PRO A 43 -10.21 35.92 14.00
CA PRO A 43 -10.37 34.55 14.48
C PRO A 43 -9.04 33.89 14.81
N PHE A 44 -8.25 34.49 15.72
CA PHE A 44 -6.89 34.04 16.04
C PHE A 44 -6.73 33.51 17.47
N GLU A 45 -7.83 33.03 18.05
CA GLU A 45 -7.87 32.42 19.39
C GLU A 45 -8.33 30.97 19.33
N ALA A 46 -8.05 30.20 20.38
CA ALA A 46 -8.45 28.79 20.51
C ALA A 46 -9.97 28.58 20.28
N ARG A 47 -10.81 29.49 20.81
CA ARG A 47 -12.27 29.41 20.65
C ARG A 47 -12.73 29.37 19.19
N HIS A 48 -12.04 30.10 18.30
CA HIS A 48 -12.39 30.20 16.88
C HIS A 48 -12.04 28.91 16.14
N VAL A 49 -10.88 28.33 16.44
CA VAL A 49 -10.44 27.04 15.88
C VAL A 49 -11.36 25.92 16.36
N ASN A 50 -11.68 25.89 17.65
CA ASN A 50 -12.61 24.91 18.23
C ASN A 50 -14.01 25.04 17.63
N ARG A 51 -14.54 26.27 17.48
CA ARG A 51 -15.84 26.53 16.81
C ARG A 51 -15.85 25.96 15.39
N PHE A 52 -14.79 26.20 14.62
CA PHE A 52 -14.67 25.69 13.25
C PHE A 52 -14.60 24.16 13.20
N LEU A 53 -13.72 23.53 13.98
CA LEU A 53 -13.57 22.07 14.01
C LEU A 53 -14.83 21.37 14.53
N ALA A 54 -15.47 21.92 15.57
CA ALA A 54 -16.76 21.43 16.06
C ALA A 54 -17.85 21.54 14.98
N GLY A 55 -17.86 22.64 14.21
CA GLY A 55 -18.75 22.81 13.06
C GLY A 55 -18.53 21.77 11.97
N LEU A 56 -17.28 21.35 11.71
CA LEU A 56 -16.96 20.25 10.80
C LEU A 56 -17.45 18.90 11.35
N SER A 57 -17.21 18.65 12.64
CA SER A 57 -17.61 17.41 13.32
C SER A 57 -19.13 17.23 13.29
N ARG A 58 -19.90 18.28 13.59
CA ARG A 58 -21.37 18.26 13.50
C ARG A 58 -21.89 18.00 12.09
N LYS A 59 -21.10 18.32 11.06
CA LYS A 59 -21.38 18.01 9.64
C LYS A 59 -20.90 16.62 9.21
N GLY A 60 -20.46 15.78 10.14
CA GLY A 60 -20.02 14.40 9.90
C GLY A 60 -18.56 14.24 9.48
N ALA A 61 -17.71 15.28 9.65
CA ALA A 61 -16.28 15.13 9.38
C ALA A 61 -15.61 14.24 10.43
N ARG A 62 -14.83 13.24 9.99
CA ARG A 62 -14.09 12.30 10.86
C ARG A 62 -12.72 12.83 11.28
N GLY A 63 -12.09 12.17 12.26
CA GLY A 63 -10.81 12.56 12.87
C GLY A 63 -9.70 12.95 11.88
N ARG A 64 -9.48 12.17 10.81
CA ARG A 64 -8.49 12.51 9.77
C ARG A 64 -8.77 13.84 9.07
N THR A 65 -10.04 14.11 8.78
CA THR A 65 -10.47 15.36 8.15
C THR A 65 -10.32 16.52 9.13
N LEU A 66 -10.71 16.33 10.40
CA LEU A 66 -10.56 17.34 11.45
C LEU A 66 -9.08 17.69 11.67
N ARG A 67 -8.22 16.68 11.82
CA ARG A 67 -6.77 16.84 11.98
C ARG A 67 -6.13 17.55 10.79
N TRP A 68 -6.53 17.21 9.56
CA TRP A 68 -6.03 17.92 8.37
C TRP A 68 -6.43 19.40 8.37
N ASN A 69 -7.70 19.71 8.69
CA ASN A 69 -8.16 21.09 8.81
C ASN A 69 -7.40 21.84 9.92
N TYR A 70 -7.20 21.22 11.09
CA TYR A 70 -6.40 21.77 12.20
C TYR A 70 -5.01 22.22 11.72
N TYR A 71 -4.29 21.38 10.97
CA TYR A 71 -2.95 21.74 10.47
C TYR A 71 -2.97 22.78 9.33
N VAL A 72 -4.01 22.83 8.51
CA VAL A 72 -4.17 23.90 7.52
C VAL A 72 -4.38 25.23 8.23
N ILE A 73 -5.23 25.27 9.26
CA ILE A 73 -5.46 26.49 10.05
C ILE A 73 -4.20 26.88 10.84
N LYS A 74 -3.44 25.92 11.38
CA LYS A 74 -2.11 26.19 11.96
C LYS A 74 -1.16 26.84 10.96
N SER A 75 -1.15 26.38 9.71
CA SER A 75 -0.36 27.02 8.64
C SER A 75 -0.88 28.41 8.28
N PHE A 76 -2.19 28.64 8.37
CA PHE A 76 -2.82 29.93 8.11
C PHE A 76 -2.44 30.96 9.19
N PHE A 77 -2.49 30.58 10.47
CA PHE A 77 -2.02 31.43 11.59
C PHE A 77 -0.57 31.84 11.40
N ARG A 78 0.30 30.87 11.08
CA ARG A 78 1.71 31.13 10.80
C ARG A 78 1.92 32.07 9.62
N ALA A 79 1.14 31.94 8.56
CA ALA A 79 1.25 32.82 7.38
C ALA A 79 0.90 34.28 7.69
N LEU A 80 0.04 34.49 8.68
CA LEU A 80 -0.42 35.81 9.10
C LEU A 80 0.35 36.37 10.31
N GLY A 81 1.30 35.61 10.86
CA GLY A 81 2.11 36.04 12.00
C GLY A 81 1.45 35.87 13.37
N HIS A 82 0.35 35.13 13.47
CA HIS A 82 -0.33 34.87 14.74
C HIS A 82 0.26 33.64 15.45
N SER A 83 0.31 33.69 16.78
CA SER A 83 0.68 32.55 17.62
C SER A 83 -0.37 31.43 17.52
N TRP A 84 0.09 30.19 17.45
CA TRP A 84 -0.81 29.04 17.47
C TRP A 84 -1.33 28.80 18.90
N PRO A 85 -2.65 28.77 19.14
CA PRO A 85 -3.20 28.80 20.50
C PRO A 85 -3.35 27.42 21.14
N PHE A 86 -2.61 26.40 20.67
CA PHE A 86 -2.66 25.03 21.19
C PHE A 86 -1.25 24.45 21.29
N ASP A 87 -1.07 23.58 22.28
CA ASP A 87 0.17 22.87 22.54
C ASP A 87 0.34 21.62 21.67
N GLN A 88 1.48 20.95 21.83
CA GLN A 88 1.70 19.65 21.21
C GLN A 88 0.74 18.60 21.82
N GLY A 89 0.09 17.80 20.97
CA GLY A 89 -0.86 16.76 21.41
C GLY A 89 -2.32 17.16 21.28
N GLU A 90 -2.65 18.45 21.23
CA GLU A 90 -4.04 18.94 21.13
C GLU A 90 -4.65 18.86 19.72
N ALA A 91 -3.93 18.26 18.76
CA ALA A 91 -4.49 18.02 17.44
C ALA A 91 -5.56 16.92 17.53
N PRO A 92 -6.69 17.03 16.80
CA PRO A 92 -7.72 16.00 16.80
C PRO A 92 -7.15 14.60 16.58
N GLU A 93 -7.58 13.66 17.40
CA GLU A 93 -7.29 12.25 17.19
C GLU A 93 -7.84 11.84 15.83
N ALA A 94 -7.00 11.17 15.06
CA ALA A 94 -7.41 10.53 13.83
C ALA A 94 -7.32 9.05 14.11
N GLU A 95 -8.48 8.39 14.19
CA GLU A 95 -8.55 6.93 14.22
C GLU A 95 -7.61 6.37 13.16
N GLU A 96 -6.63 5.56 13.60
CA GLU A 96 -5.90 4.70 12.71
C GLU A 96 -6.95 3.75 12.12
N ASN A 97 -7.25 3.92 10.83
CA ASN A 97 -8.15 2.97 10.18
C ASN A 97 -7.34 1.69 10.01
N GLU A 98 -7.56 0.73 10.90
CA GLU A 98 -6.99 -0.62 10.79
C GLU A 98 -7.50 -1.31 9.51
N ASP A 99 -8.74 -1.01 9.09
CA ASP A 99 -9.40 -1.61 7.93
C ASP A 99 -9.14 -0.86 6.62
N VAL A 100 -7.88 -0.65 6.29
CA VAL A 100 -7.54 -0.14 4.98
C VAL A 100 -7.69 -1.24 3.94
N PRO A 101 -8.51 -1.06 2.87
CA PRO A 101 -8.73 -2.13 1.92
C PRO A 101 -7.43 -2.54 1.22
N VAL A 102 -7.22 -3.86 1.17
CA VAL A 102 -6.12 -4.56 0.53
C VAL A 102 -6.69 -5.70 -0.33
N PHE A 103 -6.08 -5.97 -1.48
CA PHE A 103 -6.44 -7.16 -2.26
C PHE A 103 -5.52 -8.33 -1.90
N THR A 104 -6.10 -9.50 -1.70
CA THR A 104 -5.37 -10.76 -1.52
C THR A 104 -4.82 -11.25 -2.87
N GLN A 105 -3.93 -12.24 -2.85
CA GLN A 105 -3.44 -12.87 -4.07
C GLN A 105 -4.58 -13.44 -4.92
N GLY A 106 -5.55 -14.11 -4.29
CA GLY A 106 -6.73 -14.65 -4.98
C GLY A 106 -7.60 -13.57 -5.62
N GLU A 107 -7.82 -12.45 -4.92
CA GLU A 107 -8.57 -11.32 -5.48
C GLU A 107 -7.82 -10.63 -6.63
N MET A 108 -6.49 -10.52 -6.55
CA MET A 108 -5.67 -10.00 -7.64
C MET A 108 -5.78 -10.87 -8.90
N LEU A 109 -5.79 -12.20 -8.75
CA LEU A 109 -6.04 -13.14 -9.85
C LEU A 109 -7.48 -13.02 -10.40
N ALA A 110 -8.48 -12.88 -9.53
CA ALA A 110 -9.86 -12.68 -9.96
C ALA A 110 -10.04 -11.38 -10.76
N LEU A 111 -9.35 -10.30 -10.38
CA LEU A 111 -9.32 -9.05 -11.16
C LEU A 111 -8.71 -9.24 -12.54
N GLU A 112 -7.67 -10.07 -12.66
CA GLU A 112 -7.03 -10.41 -13.93
C GLU A 112 -7.98 -11.17 -14.85
N GLU A 113 -8.63 -12.22 -14.35
CA GLU A 113 -9.57 -13.02 -15.12
C GLU A 113 -10.81 -12.19 -15.53
N ALA A 114 -11.34 -11.35 -14.63
CA ALA A 114 -12.42 -10.43 -14.96
C ALA A 114 -12.02 -9.41 -16.05
N ALA A 115 -10.78 -8.94 -16.04
CA ALA A 115 -10.25 -8.03 -17.06
C ALA A 115 -10.06 -8.72 -18.42
N LYS A 116 -9.59 -9.96 -18.45
CA LYS A 116 -9.50 -10.79 -19.68
C LYS A 116 -10.87 -11.08 -20.27
N GLY A 117 -11.84 -11.42 -19.43
CA GLY A 117 -13.21 -11.76 -19.83
C GLY A 117 -14.09 -10.57 -20.20
N TRP A 118 -13.50 -9.41 -20.54
CA TRP A 118 -14.26 -8.23 -20.96
C TRP A 118 -14.87 -8.45 -22.35
N GLY A 119 -16.13 -8.06 -22.54
CA GLY A 119 -16.88 -8.44 -23.75
C GLY A 119 -16.32 -7.89 -25.07
N ASP A 120 -15.72 -6.70 -25.03
CA ASP A 120 -14.99 -6.14 -26.18
C ASP A 120 -13.52 -6.54 -26.10
N LYS A 121 -12.99 -7.18 -27.16
CA LYS A 121 -11.61 -7.71 -27.21
C LYS A 121 -10.54 -6.63 -27.10
N GLU A 122 -10.75 -5.46 -27.70
CA GLU A 122 -9.76 -4.36 -27.62
C GLU A 122 -9.72 -3.79 -26.19
N LEU A 123 -10.90 -3.63 -25.58
CA LEU A 123 -11.00 -3.20 -24.19
C LEU A 123 -10.50 -4.26 -23.21
N ALA A 124 -10.69 -5.55 -23.50
CA ALA A 124 -10.16 -6.66 -22.70
C ALA A 124 -8.63 -6.61 -22.64
N ALA A 125 -7.97 -6.51 -23.80
CA ALA A 125 -6.51 -6.39 -23.87
C ALA A 125 -5.99 -5.18 -23.08
N ARG A 126 -6.65 -4.01 -23.23
CA ARG A 126 -6.30 -2.80 -22.47
C ARG A 126 -6.48 -3.01 -20.96
N ASN A 127 -7.65 -3.49 -20.56
CA ASN A 127 -8.01 -3.67 -19.16
C ASN A 127 -7.09 -4.68 -18.49
N TYR A 128 -6.77 -5.77 -19.19
CA TYR A 128 -5.84 -6.78 -18.72
C TYR A 128 -4.43 -6.21 -18.53
N ALA A 129 -3.90 -5.48 -19.50
CA ALA A 129 -2.61 -4.80 -19.37
C ALA A 129 -2.56 -3.79 -18.19
N ILE A 130 -3.66 -3.05 -17.96
CA ILE A 130 -3.78 -2.14 -16.81
C ILE A 130 -3.71 -2.92 -15.48
N VAL A 131 -4.48 -4.01 -15.34
CA VAL A 131 -4.51 -4.80 -14.11
C VAL A 131 -3.19 -5.53 -13.90
N ARG A 132 -2.55 -6.06 -14.95
CA ARG A 132 -1.23 -6.69 -14.87
C ARG A 132 -0.15 -5.75 -14.37
N LEU A 133 -0.06 -4.54 -14.92
CA LEU A 133 0.87 -3.52 -14.40
C LEU A 133 0.62 -3.21 -12.92
N GLU A 134 -0.65 -3.08 -12.53
CA GLU A 134 -0.99 -2.80 -11.14
C GLU A 134 -0.65 -3.96 -10.20
N ASN A 135 -0.92 -5.20 -10.58
CA ASN A 135 -0.62 -6.37 -9.77
C ASN A 135 0.89 -6.67 -9.72
N ALA A 136 1.60 -6.48 -10.83
CA ALA A 136 3.03 -6.79 -10.92
C ALA A 136 3.90 -5.78 -10.16
N ILE A 137 3.65 -4.47 -10.34
CA ILE A 137 4.53 -3.41 -9.84
C ILE A 137 3.80 -2.31 -9.04
N GLY A 138 2.47 -2.38 -8.92
CA GLY A 138 1.65 -1.49 -8.11
C GLY A 138 1.95 -0.02 -8.38
N LEU A 139 1.44 0.56 -9.46
CA LEU A 139 1.71 1.95 -9.87
C LEU A 139 0.73 2.92 -9.22
N ARG A 140 1.11 4.19 -9.01
CA ARG A 140 0.09 5.17 -8.58
C ARG A 140 -0.80 5.40 -9.78
N ARG A 141 -2.10 5.57 -9.57
CA ARG A 141 -3.03 5.81 -10.68
C ARG A 141 -2.58 6.95 -11.62
N GLY A 142 -1.96 8.00 -11.09
CA GLY A 142 -1.39 9.07 -11.91
C GLY A 142 -0.06 8.72 -12.62
N GLU A 143 0.76 7.83 -12.04
CA GLU A 143 1.94 7.26 -12.72
C GLU A 143 1.46 6.41 -13.91
N LEU A 144 0.51 5.50 -13.69
CA LEU A 144 -0.12 4.68 -14.73
C LEU A 144 -0.76 5.52 -15.84
N ARG A 145 -1.52 6.57 -15.48
CA ARG A 145 -2.15 7.49 -16.44
C ARG A 145 -1.13 8.21 -17.33
N ASN A 146 0.06 8.50 -16.80
CA ASN A 146 1.07 9.29 -17.48
C ASN A 146 2.00 8.48 -18.38
N LEU A 147 1.95 7.14 -18.35
CA LEU A 147 2.76 6.29 -19.22
C LEU A 147 2.53 6.59 -20.70
N ASN A 148 3.60 6.51 -21.49
CA ASN A 148 3.60 6.56 -22.94
C ASN A 148 3.94 5.18 -23.54
N ILE A 149 3.69 4.97 -24.84
CA ILE A 149 4.08 3.71 -25.52
C ILE A 149 5.56 3.46 -25.33
N ASP A 150 6.37 4.48 -25.60
CA ASP A 150 7.82 4.33 -25.65
C ASP A 150 8.46 4.18 -24.27
N ASP A 151 7.68 4.36 -23.20
CA ASP A 151 8.13 4.02 -21.85
C ASP A 151 8.24 2.51 -21.63
N TYR A 152 7.50 1.71 -22.40
CA TYR A 152 7.58 0.26 -22.39
C TYR A 152 8.64 -0.23 -23.38
N ASP A 153 9.64 -0.92 -22.85
CA ASP A 153 10.77 -1.50 -23.56
C ASP A 153 11.09 -2.85 -22.91
N GLN A 154 10.51 -3.92 -23.44
CA GLN A 154 10.53 -5.26 -22.85
C GLN A 154 11.96 -5.70 -22.46
N PRO A 155 12.19 -6.24 -21.24
CA PRO A 155 11.21 -6.59 -20.20
C PRO A 155 11.00 -5.48 -19.17
N HIS A 156 11.18 -4.21 -19.54
CA HIS A 156 11.14 -3.08 -18.63
C HIS A 156 10.07 -2.06 -18.98
N ILE A 157 9.71 -1.25 -17.98
CA ILE A 157 8.94 -0.03 -18.16
C ILE A 157 9.57 1.13 -17.40
N ARG A 158 9.64 2.29 -18.04
CA ARG A 158 10.07 3.55 -17.41
C ARG A 158 8.85 4.25 -16.81
N VAL A 159 8.95 4.62 -15.55
CA VAL A 159 7.86 5.26 -14.82
C VAL A 159 8.36 6.58 -14.25
N GLN A 160 7.69 7.67 -14.58
CA GLN A 160 7.95 8.95 -13.92
C GLN A 160 7.17 9.02 -12.60
N THR A 161 7.89 9.04 -11.48
CA THR A 161 7.28 9.11 -10.15
C THR A 161 6.61 10.46 -9.91
N LEU A 162 5.36 10.46 -9.43
CA LEU A 162 4.62 11.71 -9.18
C LEU A 162 5.27 12.55 -8.06
N LYS A 163 5.79 11.88 -7.04
CA LYS A 163 6.40 12.53 -5.86
C LYS A 163 7.89 12.73 -6.09
N GLY A 164 8.24 13.80 -6.79
CA GLY A 164 9.61 14.24 -6.99
C GLY A 164 10.15 14.11 -8.40
N GLY A 165 9.40 13.55 -9.34
CA GLY A 165 9.71 13.58 -10.77
C GLY A 165 10.85 12.67 -11.21
N ARG A 166 11.32 11.75 -10.36
CA ARG A 166 12.36 10.78 -10.73
C ARG A 166 11.80 9.76 -11.71
N THR A 167 12.54 9.47 -12.77
CA THR A 167 12.26 8.34 -13.66
C THR A 167 12.90 7.09 -13.08
N VAL A 168 12.10 6.03 -12.95
CA VAL A 168 12.54 4.74 -12.44
C VAL A 168 12.25 3.66 -13.48
N ARG A 169 13.20 2.73 -13.67
CA ARG A 169 13.02 1.58 -14.55
C ARG A 169 12.57 0.39 -13.70
N ARG A 170 11.51 -0.30 -14.13
CA ARG A 170 10.95 -1.48 -13.45
C ARG A 170 11.01 -2.67 -14.37
N ALA A 171 11.50 -3.80 -13.87
CA ALA A 171 11.37 -5.07 -14.58
C ALA A 171 9.92 -5.54 -14.51
N LEU A 172 9.47 -6.20 -15.58
CA LEU A 172 8.15 -6.77 -15.73
C LEU A 172 8.28 -8.28 -15.89
N ASP A 173 7.34 -9.01 -15.30
CA ASP A 173 7.25 -10.46 -15.53
C ASP A 173 6.80 -10.77 -16.97
N PRO A 174 7.03 -12.01 -17.47
CA PRO A 174 6.68 -12.38 -18.83
C PRO A 174 5.20 -12.20 -19.19
N GLU A 175 4.28 -12.43 -18.26
CA GLU A 175 2.84 -12.29 -18.51
C GLU A 175 2.45 -10.82 -18.65
N THR A 176 3.04 -9.94 -17.84
CA THR A 176 2.84 -8.49 -17.96
C THR A 176 3.40 -7.96 -19.27
N CYS A 177 4.55 -8.47 -19.72
CA CYS A 177 5.09 -8.14 -21.04
C CYS A 177 4.11 -8.56 -22.15
N ARG A 178 3.64 -9.82 -22.13
CA ARG A 178 2.67 -10.34 -23.10
C ARG A 178 1.40 -9.48 -23.17
N ALA A 179 0.83 -9.10 -22.03
CA ALA A 179 -0.35 -8.26 -21.97
C ALA A 179 -0.12 -6.87 -22.59
N LEU A 180 1.06 -6.28 -22.33
CA LEU A 180 1.45 -5.00 -22.93
C LEU A 180 1.72 -5.10 -24.43
N ASP A 181 2.35 -6.19 -24.89
CA ASP A 181 2.60 -6.44 -26.32
C ASP A 181 1.28 -6.55 -27.09
N GLU A 182 0.31 -7.29 -26.55
CA GLU A 182 -1.02 -7.43 -27.15
C GLU A 182 -1.72 -6.07 -27.26
N TRP A 183 -1.76 -5.31 -26.17
CA TRP A 183 -2.40 -4.01 -26.13
C TRP A 183 -1.69 -2.99 -27.06
N THR A 184 -0.36 -2.90 -27.01
CA THR A 184 0.41 -1.97 -27.82
C THR A 184 0.32 -2.31 -29.31
N LYS A 185 0.23 -3.58 -29.68
CA LYS A 185 -0.04 -4.03 -31.07
C LYS A 185 -1.39 -3.51 -31.57
N ILE A 186 -2.46 -3.61 -30.77
CA ILE A 186 -3.78 -3.06 -31.12
C ILE A 186 -3.70 -1.55 -31.28
N ARG A 187 -3.01 -0.90 -30.33
CA ARG A 187 -2.90 0.56 -30.30
C ARG A 187 -2.10 1.13 -31.48
N ARG A 188 -0.97 0.52 -31.84
CA ARG A 188 -0.12 0.94 -32.98
C ARG A 188 -0.80 0.78 -34.35
N ARG A 189 -1.78 -0.12 -34.49
CA ARG A 189 -2.50 -0.35 -35.77
C ARG A 189 -3.42 0.80 -36.20
N LYS A 190 -3.77 1.74 -35.31
CA LYS A 190 -4.77 2.78 -35.61
C LYS A 190 -4.11 4.07 -36.11
N ARG A 191 -4.44 4.47 -37.34
CA ARG A 191 -3.85 5.64 -38.06
C ARG A 191 -4.21 7.02 -37.49
N ARG A 192 -5.33 7.16 -36.76
CA ARG A 192 -5.75 8.44 -36.16
C ARG A 192 -5.99 8.25 -34.67
N GLN A 193 -5.17 8.90 -33.86
CA GLN A 193 -5.22 8.87 -32.39
C GLN A 193 -5.20 10.29 -31.86
N VAL A 194 -6.03 10.57 -30.85
CA VAL A 194 -6.10 11.90 -30.22
C VAL A 194 -4.83 12.21 -29.43
N ASP A 195 -4.27 11.19 -28.76
CA ASP A 195 -2.98 11.26 -28.06
C ASP A 195 -2.18 10.02 -28.50
N PRO A 196 -1.26 10.15 -29.47
CA PRO A 196 -0.50 9.02 -30.02
C PRO A 196 0.52 8.44 -29.04
N ASP A 197 0.92 9.20 -28.02
CA ASP A 197 1.95 8.79 -27.06
C ASP A 197 1.34 8.01 -25.88
N ALA A 198 0.18 8.42 -25.36
CA ALA A 198 -0.47 7.88 -24.15
C ALA A 198 -0.73 6.36 -24.05
N LEU A 199 0.07 5.58 -23.31
CA LEU A 199 -0.01 4.11 -23.27
C LEU A 199 -1.45 3.59 -23.15
N PHE A 200 -2.27 4.21 -22.29
CA PHE A 200 -3.68 3.84 -22.11
C PHE A 200 -4.66 4.96 -22.50
N THR A 201 -5.63 4.60 -23.34
CA THR A 201 -6.67 5.49 -23.89
C THR A 201 -8.08 4.96 -23.60
N ARG A 202 -9.11 5.82 -23.67
CA ARG A 202 -10.53 5.44 -23.40
C ARG A 202 -11.06 4.33 -24.33
N GLY A 203 -10.43 4.18 -25.48
CA GLY A 203 -10.62 3.15 -26.48
C GLY A 203 -9.60 3.40 -27.59
N ALA A 204 -9.54 2.56 -28.62
CA ALA A 204 -8.43 2.59 -29.58
C ALA A 204 -8.22 3.92 -30.34
N ARG A 205 -9.20 4.83 -30.35
CA ARG A 205 -9.09 6.21 -30.91
C ARG A 205 -9.37 7.31 -29.89
N GLY A 206 -9.65 6.95 -28.64
CA GLY A 206 -10.04 7.90 -27.61
C GLY A 206 -8.86 8.72 -27.08
N PRO A 207 -9.13 9.78 -26.30
CA PRO A 207 -8.07 10.48 -25.58
C PRO A 207 -7.43 9.56 -24.54
N ARG A 208 -6.27 9.99 -24.03
CA ARG A 208 -5.64 9.42 -22.82
C ARG A 208 -6.68 9.23 -21.72
N LEU A 209 -6.61 8.10 -21.01
CA LEU A 209 -7.49 7.85 -19.88
C LEU A 209 -7.33 8.96 -18.82
N SER A 210 -8.47 9.48 -18.36
CA SER A 210 -8.49 10.35 -17.19
C SER A 210 -8.34 9.51 -15.92
N LEU A 211 -7.97 10.16 -14.81
CA LEU A 211 -7.93 9.50 -13.50
C LEU A 211 -9.30 8.93 -13.10
N SER A 212 -10.38 9.64 -13.43
CA SER A 212 -11.75 9.17 -13.19
C SER A 212 -12.09 7.99 -14.10
N GLY A 213 -11.63 8.00 -15.36
CA GLY A 213 -11.79 6.88 -16.29
C GLY A 213 -11.09 5.61 -15.81
N LEU A 214 -9.85 5.73 -15.31
CA LEU A 214 -9.14 4.61 -14.69
C LEU A 214 -9.89 4.03 -13.49
N ASN A 215 -10.43 4.90 -12.61
CA ASN A 215 -11.24 4.44 -11.48
C ASN A 215 -12.50 3.71 -11.92
N TYR A 216 -13.18 4.25 -12.94
CA TYR A 216 -14.39 3.64 -13.47
C TYR A 216 -14.10 2.24 -14.04
N ILE A 217 -13.05 2.11 -14.86
CA ILE A 217 -12.60 0.82 -15.41
C ILE A 217 -12.27 -0.15 -14.27
N PHE A 218 -11.44 0.25 -13.32
CA PHE A 218 -11.04 -0.61 -12.21
C PHE A 218 -12.23 -1.04 -11.35
N LYS A 219 -13.15 -0.11 -11.05
CA LYS A 219 -14.38 -0.40 -10.32
C LYS A 219 -15.21 -1.45 -11.06
N ALA A 220 -15.41 -1.28 -12.36
CA ALA A 220 -16.22 -2.21 -13.15
C ALA A 220 -15.57 -3.60 -13.27
N ILE A 221 -14.23 -3.68 -13.37
CA ILE A 221 -13.49 -4.95 -13.31
C ILE A 221 -13.67 -5.61 -11.93
N ARG A 222 -13.53 -4.84 -10.84
CA ARG A 222 -13.72 -5.34 -9.47
C ARG A 222 -15.13 -5.88 -9.24
N GLU A 223 -16.15 -5.19 -9.77
CA GLU A 223 -17.54 -5.63 -9.70
C GLU A 223 -17.76 -6.92 -10.50
N LYS A 224 -17.19 -7.02 -11.71
CA LYS A 224 -17.21 -8.25 -12.53
C LYS A 224 -16.47 -9.42 -11.88
N ALA A 225 -15.44 -9.14 -11.08
CA ALA A 225 -14.73 -10.12 -10.26
C ALA A 225 -15.47 -10.47 -8.96
N GLU A 226 -16.66 -9.90 -8.71
CA GLU A 226 -17.49 -10.12 -7.52
C GLU A 226 -16.81 -9.77 -6.18
N ILE A 227 -15.80 -8.89 -6.21
CA ILE A 227 -15.05 -8.51 -5.01
C ILE A 227 -15.79 -7.42 -4.22
N LYS A 228 -16.33 -7.79 -3.05
CA LYS A 228 -17.11 -6.92 -2.14
C LYS A 228 -16.23 -6.03 -1.25
N LYS A 229 -15.37 -5.20 -1.87
CA LYS A 229 -14.52 -4.21 -1.16
C LYS A 229 -14.77 -2.80 -1.69
N PRO A 230 -15.85 -2.11 -1.27
CA PRO A 230 -16.17 -0.77 -1.77
C PRO A 230 -15.02 0.20 -1.53
N GLY A 231 -14.77 1.10 -2.48
CA GLY A 231 -13.62 2.02 -2.41
C GLY A 231 -12.22 1.42 -2.64
N ALA A 232 -12.06 0.09 -2.66
CA ALA A 232 -10.80 -0.54 -3.04
C ALA A 232 -10.51 -0.34 -4.53
N GLY A 233 -9.28 0.09 -4.86
CA GLY A 233 -8.83 0.34 -6.23
C GLY A 233 -7.31 0.19 -6.32
N PHE A 234 -6.66 0.86 -7.27
CA PHE A 234 -5.19 0.84 -7.44
C PHE A 234 -4.40 0.93 -6.12
N HIS A 235 -4.80 1.83 -5.22
CA HIS A 235 -4.07 1.95 -3.95
C HIS A 235 -4.16 0.71 -3.05
N ALA A 236 -5.28 -0.02 -3.08
CA ALA A 236 -5.45 -1.30 -2.40
C ALA A 236 -4.61 -2.41 -3.05
N SER A 237 -4.50 -2.43 -4.38
CA SER A 237 -3.61 -3.35 -5.11
C SER A 237 -2.15 -3.11 -4.76
N ARG A 238 -1.69 -1.85 -4.78
CA ARG A 238 -0.32 -1.53 -4.33
C ARG A 238 -0.07 -2.01 -2.90
N ARG A 239 -0.99 -1.76 -1.96
CA ARG A 239 -0.82 -2.26 -0.57
C ARG A 239 -0.67 -3.77 -0.54
N GLY A 240 -1.53 -4.48 -1.29
CA GLY A 240 -1.47 -5.93 -1.39
C GLY A 240 -0.13 -6.41 -1.90
N ARG A 241 0.36 -5.81 -2.99
CA ARG A 241 1.66 -6.14 -3.59
C ARG A 241 2.84 -5.86 -2.67
N VAL A 242 2.87 -4.69 -2.04
CA VAL A 242 3.97 -4.31 -1.13
C VAL A 242 3.96 -5.20 0.12
N THR A 243 2.78 -5.49 0.67
CA THR A 243 2.63 -6.38 1.83
C THR A 243 3.03 -7.82 1.47
N ASP A 244 2.61 -8.35 0.32
CA ASP A 244 2.97 -9.69 -0.15
C ASP A 244 4.49 -9.84 -0.33
N LEU A 245 5.16 -8.88 -0.96
CA LEU A 245 6.62 -8.91 -1.09
C LEU A 245 7.31 -8.84 0.28
N HIS A 246 6.77 -8.06 1.21
CA HIS A 246 7.32 -7.99 2.55
C HIS A 246 7.18 -9.32 3.31
N ARG A 247 6.01 -9.97 3.21
CA ARG A 247 5.77 -11.32 3.76
C ARG A 247 6.73 -12.37 3.18
N ARG A 248 7.19 -12.18 1.94
CA ARG A 248 8.21 -13.02 1.28
C ARG A 248 9.66 -12.65 1.63
N GLY A 249 9.86 -11.82 2.66
CA GLY A 249 11.19 -11.47 3.17
C GLY A 249 11.84 -10.23 2.55
N VAL A 250 11.15 -9.49 1.66
CA VAL A 250 11.72 -8.25 1.11
C VAL A 250 11.64 -7.15 2.16
N SER A 251 12.79 -6.61 2.57
CA SER A 251 12.85 -5.58 3.62
C SER A 251 12.18 -4.26 3.20
N GLY A 252 11.61 -3.53 4.17
CA GLY A 252 11.03 -2.20 3.96
C GLY A 252 11.99 -1.20 3.27
N PRO A 253 13.28 -1.14 3.62
CA PRO A 253 14.27 -0.34 2.89
C PRO A 253 14.45 -0.76 1.43
N ALA A 254 14.48 -2.07 1.14
CA ALA A 254 14.56 -2.58 -0.22
C ALA A 254 13.32 -2.19 -1.03
N LEU A 255 12.12 -2.35 -0.46
CA LEU A 255 10.86 -1.89 -1.06
C LEU A 255 10.83 -0.38 -1.29
N THR A 256 11.36 0.42 -0.36
CA THR A 256 11.45 1.88 -0.51
C THR A 256 12.31 2.28 -1.71
N LYS A 257 13.47 1.62 -1.88
CA LYS A 257 14.37 1.80 -3.02
C LYS A 257 13.70 1.34 -4.31
N GLU A 258 13.10 0.14 -4.28
CA GLU A 258 12.41 -0.45 -5.41
C GLU A 258 11.17 0.33 -5.82
N TRP A 259 10.45 1.04 -4.96
CA TRP A 259 9.35 1.92 -5.38
C TRP A 259 9.78 3.37 -5.63
N GLY A 260 11.03 3.73 -5.31
CA GLY A 260 11.56 5.08 -5.48
C GLY A 260 10.92 6.11 -4.53
N TRP A 261 10.51 5.68 -3.33
CA TRP A 261 9.94 6.58 -2.34
C TRP A 261 11.03 7.44 -1.68
N LYS A 262 10.71 8.71 -1.43
CA LYS A 262 11.65 9.67 -0.83
C LYS A 262 11.86 9.46 0.67
N SER A 263 10.86 8.97 1.38
CA SER A 263 10.88 8.82 2.83
C SER A 263 10.65 7.35 3.18
N ARG A 264 11.41 6.87 4.16
CA ARG A 264 11.32 5.48 4.63
C ARG A 264 9.99 5.20 5.29
N GLU A 265 9.41 6.19 5.95
CA GLU A 265 8.09 6.14 6.59
C GLU A 265 6.97 5.86 5.58
N THR A 266 7.18 6.16 4.29
CA THR A 266 6.19 5.88 3.25
C THR A 266 5.90 4.38 3.14
N VAL A 267 6.90 3.50 3.33
CA VAL A 267 6.71 2.04 3.23
C VAL A 267 5.74 1.52 4.30
N ASN A 268 5.81 2.09 5.49
CA ASN A 268 4.97 1.71 6.63
C ASN A 268 3.48 2.00 6.38
N THR A 269 3.17 2.93 5.48
CA THR A 269 1.77 3.20 5.07
C THR A 269 1.20 2.14 4.11
N TYR A 270 2.05 1.23 3.62
CA TYR A 270 1.69 0.18 2.66
C TYR A 270 1.82 -1.23 3.23
N ILE A 271 2.80 -1.48 4.10
CA ILE A 271 2.97 -2.77 4.77
C ILE A 271 1.88 -2.90 5.84
N LEU A 272 0.98 -3.88 5.65
CA LEU A 272 -0.09 -4.19 6.58
C LEU A 272 0.15 -5.58 7.16
N LEU A 273 0.81 -5.64 8.32
CA LEU A 273 0.98 -6.88 9.09
C LEU A 273 0.06 -6.85 10.31
N SER A 274 -0.60 -7.95 10.59
CA SER A 274 -1.32 -8.15 11.85
C SER A 274 -0.34 -8.40 12.99
N LYS A 275 -0.77 -8.10 14.23
CA LYS A 275 0.03 -8.38 15.43
C LYS A 275 0.45 -9.85 15.51
N ARG A 276 -0.46 -10.77 15.20
CA ARG A 276 -0.19 -12.21 15.18
C ARG A 276 0.88 -12.58 14.15
N GLU A 277 0.79 -12.06 12.92
CA GLU A 277 1.83 -12.30 11.90
C GLU A 277 3.20 -11.78 12.35
N VAL A 278 3.24 -10.64 13.04
CA VAL A 278 4.49 -10.10 13.59
C VAL A 278 5.02 -10.99 14.71
N GLU A 279 4.17 -11.45 15.61
CA GLU A 279 4.55 -12.38 16.69
C GLU A 279 5.10 -13.69 16.12
N GLU A 280 4.40 -14.32 15.18
CA GLU A 280 4.85 -15.55 14.50
C GLU A 280 6.22 -15.36 13.83
N ALA A 281 6.41 -14.28 13.07
CA ALA A 281 7.68 -13.98 12.41
C ALA A 281 8.81 -13.68 13.42
N VAL A 282 8.50 -13.05 14.56
CA VAL A 282 9.47 -12.83 15.63
C VAL A 282 9.86 -14.17 16.25
N GLN A 283 8.90 -15.04 16.56
CA GLN A 283 9.18 -16.37 17.10
C GLN A 283 10.05 -17.19 16.15
N GLU A 284 9.73 -17.19 14.85
CA GLU A 284 10.52 -17.88 13.83
C GLU A 284 11.94 -17.31 13.66
N ALA A 285 12.14 -16.01 13.86
CA ALA A 285 13.46 -15.40 13.70
C ALA A 285 14.30 -15.36 14.99
N HIS A 286 13.68 -15.50 16.15
CA HIS A 286 14.30 -15.22 17.44
C HIS A 286 15.02 -16.46 17.99
N PRO A 287 16.34 -16.39 18.27
CA PRO A 287 17.16 -17.56 18.55
C PRO A 287 16.67 -18.40 19.75
N TYR A 288 16.15 -17.74 20.79
CA TYR A 288 15.66 -18.42 21.99
C TYR A 288 14.28 -19.10 21.85
N PHE A 289 13.62 -19.00 20.69
CA PHE A 289 12.42 -19.80 20.39
C PHE A 289 12.77 -21.15 19.74
N HIS A 290 14.03 -21.34 19.32
CA HIS A 290 14.51 -22.58 18.66
C HIS A 290 15.32 -23.48 19.59
N GLU A 291 15.59 -23.06 20.83
CA GLU A 291 16.28 -23.88 21.84
C GLU A 291 15.27 -24.72 22.64
N GLN A 292 14.96 -25.92 22.13
CA GLN A 292 14.64 -27.14 22.91
C GLN A 292 14.29 -28.34 21.98
N SER A 293 15.20 -28.64 21.05
CA SER A 293 15.23 -29.95 20.39
C SER A 293 16.67 -30.37 20.14
N GLU A 294 17.51 -30.29 21.17
CA GLU A 294 18.71 -31.12 21.20
C GLU A 294 18.25 -32.53 21.58
N GLU A 295 18.16 -33.34 20.52
CA GLU A 295 18.31 -34.79 20.48
C GLU A 295 18.66 -35.42 21.85
N GLU A 296 17.75 -36.23 22.39
CA GLU A 296 18.18 -37.28 23.31
C GLU A 296 19.29 -38.05 22.58
N PRO A 297 20.51 -38.16 23.15
CA PRO A 297 21.56 -38.89 22.47
C PRO A 297 21.07 -40.33 22.30
N GLU A 298 21.06 -40.82 21.06
CA GLU A 298 20.88 -42.25 20.82
C GLU A 298 21.86 -42.98 21.74
N GLU A 299 21.34 -43.73 22.71
CA GLU A 299 22.13 -44.60 23.58
C GLU A 299 23.03 -45.46 22.68
N GLU A 300 24.30 -45.08 22.51
CA GLU A 300 25.27 -45.94 21.87
C GLU A 300 25.26 -47.26 22.63
N ALA A 301 24.90 -48.34 21.94
CA ALA A 301 24.86 -49.67 22.53
C ALA A 301 26.19 -49.93 23.27
N PRO A 302 26.16 -50.43 24.52
CA PRO A 302 27.35 -50.66 25.33
C PRO A 302 28.41 -51.40 24.51
N GLU A 303 29.67 -51.03 24.71
CA GLU A 303 30.81 -51.51 23.90
C GLU A 303 30.87 -53.04 23.75
N LEU A 304 30.33 -53.77 24.73
CA LEU A 304 30.16 -55.23 24.77
C LEU A 304 29.23 -55.82 23.67
N LEU A 305 28.38 -55.01 23.03
CA LEU A 305 27.46 -55.45 21.98
C LEU A 305 27.98 -55.16 20.56
N ARG A 306 29.11 -54.44 20.43
CA ARG A 306 29.72 -54.13 19.12
C ARG A 306 30.31 -55.41 18.51
N GLY A 307 29.84 -55.78 17.33
CA GLY A 307 30.22 -57.01 16.61
C GLY A 307 29.11 -58.05 16.49
N LEU A 308 28.01 -57.88 17.22
CA LEU A 308 26.79 -58.69 17.06
C LEU A 308 25.92 -58.12 15.93
N SER A 309 25.06 -58.96 15.34
CA SER A 309 24.14 -58.48 14.31
C SER A 309 23.16 -57.45 14.87
N PRO A 310 22.66 -56.50 14.06
CA PRO A 310 21.78 -55.42 14.52
C PRO A 310 20.53 -55.90 15.27
N GLU A 311 20.02 -57.08 14.90
CA GLU A 311 18.84 -57.70 15.51
C GLU A 311 19.15 -58.27 16.90
N THR A 312 20.35 -58.84 17.09
CA THR A 312 20.81 -59.32 18.40
C THR A 312 21.13 -58.15 19.34
N GLN A 313 21.70 -57.05 18.84
CA GLN A 313 21.94 -55.85 19.64
C GLN A 313 20.63 -55.27 20.21
N ARG A 314 19.57 -55.20 19.38
CA ARG A 314 18.24 -54.75 19.82
C ARG A 314 17.62 -55.66 20.88
N ASN A 315 17.62 -56.97 20.67
CA ASN A 315 17.05 -57.90 21.65
C ASN A 315 17.83 -57.89 22.99
N SER A 316 19.16 -57.74 22.95
CA SER A 316 19.97 -57.66 24.18
C SER A 316 19.74 -56.36 24.96
N LEU A 317 19.55 -55.23 24.28
CA LEU A 317 19.19 -53.95 24.92
C LEU A 317 17.79 -54.00 25.54
N GLU A 318 16.82 -54.67 24.91
CA GLU A 318 15.48 -54.88 25.48
C GLU A 318 15.51 -55.77 26.74
N ILE A 319 16.34 -56.82 26.77
CA ILE A 319 16.50 -57.69 27.94
C ILE A 319 17.10 -56.93 29.12
N VAL A 320 18.08 -56.05 28.87
CA VAL A 320 18.67 -55.19 29.90
C VAL A 320 17.66 -54.17 30.43
N ARG A 321 16.84 -53.58 29.55
CA ARG A 321 15.76 -52.66 29.95
C ARG A 321 14.64 -53.33 30.74
N ASN A 322 14.34 -54.59 30.45
CA ASN A 322 13.20 -55.30 31.05
C ASN A 322 13.55 -56.17 32.26
N GLY A 323 14.83 -56.34 32.61
CA GLY A 323 15.28 -57.07 33.79
C GLY A 323 15.09 -58.59 33.67
N SER A 324 16.16 -59.35 33.88
CA SER A 324 16.14 -60.81 33.87
C SER A 324 15.17 -61.36 34.94
N PRO A 325 14.24 -62.30 34.63
CA PRO A 325 13.46 -62.98 35.66
C PRO A 325 14.36 -63.98 36.38
N ALA A 326 14.87 -63.60 37.55
CA ALA A 326 15.55 -64.52 38.46
C ALA A 326 14.52 -65.41 39.17
N ALA A 327 14.52 -66.68 38.78
CA ALA A 327 14.37 -67.89 39.60
C ALA A 327 13.44 -67.87 40.83
N GLU A 328 12.44 -68.76 40.78
CA GLU A 328 11.80 -69.39 41.93
C GLU A 328 12.80 -69.87 43.00
N ARG A 329 12.46 -69.71 44.29
CA ARG A 329 12.47 -70.78 45.31
C ARG A 329 11.90 -70.27 46.64
N GLY A 330 11.02 -71.08 47.23
CA GLY A 330 10.20 -70.73 48.39
C GLY A 330 10.86 -70.91 49.76
N ALA A 331 10.12 -70.43 50.76
CA ALA A 331 9.94 -70.98 52.11
C ALA A 331 8.64 -70.40 52.68
#